data_AF-A0A416WCX7-F1
#
_entry.id   AF-A0A416WCX7-F1
#
_cell.length_a   1.000
_cell.length_b   1.000
_cell.length_c   1.000
_cell.angle_alpha   90.00
_cell.angle_beta   90.00
_cell.angle_gamma   90.00
#
_symmetry.space_group_name_H-M   'P 1'
#
loop_
_entity.id
_entity.type
_entity.pdbx_description
1 polymer ?
#
loop_
_entity_poly.entity_id
_entity_poly.type
_entity_poly.pdbx_seq_one_letter_code
_entity_poly.pdbx_strand_id
1 'polypeptide(L)'
;MTLDNFLKEDTKVKRIISILLTMAMMVSLISVSSTNLTKADEKSDWQKNAITAPVQGKLVGAGYIDIKFDGTLENASGYQVYFDGKNECDLVDGTKAVMTFDAKGLSKEAKCEVYTTQVSAHTAYVVATMDDGTEVKSDEVTFYVSKKGVALGADMSSTVKLSDMNCAWYYNWAPTQFNSVVDNFSEIPVAPMIWGKDVMEHIPDITSKDKYILGFNEPDHPEQSNLTVDEAVELWKDITATGRRTVAPAVASSTEWLDAFVKKVDEDENLRCDAIPMHFYTAFPEKGQAQVLLNKIDELYKRYNRPIWLTEVSVWGQHPVLTNNSYQNPTARKNVENFMKEIVEGLEERPYVERYSWFPYNINSANEIDGAAYSGASALFDYETGAITQLGELYASLGNPEGYQLSVITNKYVEKEETTTQEPTTKKNVTTQPATTSAPKKKAKPAKVSVKKATNVKKLSVKLIWKSAKNAKKYQVQYSLDKKFRTAKKYKTKTVTTKKVTYTVKKLTKKKKYYFRIRGVNGKTYGSWSKAKKVSIKK
;
A
#
# COMPACT_ATOMS: atom_id res chain seq x y z
N MET A 1 70.24 9.15 -43.54
CA MET A 1 69.11 8.38 -43.00
C MET A 1 67.86 8.86 -43.70
N THR A 2 67.30 8.03 -44.58
CA THR A 2 66.08 8.32 -45.34
C THR A 2 65.11 7.16 -45.16
N LEU A 3 63.83 7.51 -45.23
CA LEU A 3 62.63 6.78 -44.80
C LEU A 3 62.38 5.43 -45.51
N ASP A 4 63.23 5.02 -46.45
CA ASP A 4 63.02 3.85 -47.32
C ASP A 4 63.47 2.50 -46.74
N ASN A 5 64.29 2.49 -45.69
CA ASN A 5 64.73 1.23 -45.06
C ASN A 5 63.75 0.69 -44.00
N PHE A 6 62.76 1.47 -43.58
CA PHE A 6 61.74 1.01 -42.62
C PHE A 6 60.55 0.28 -43.29
N LEU A 7 60.40 0.39 -44.61
CA LEU A 7 59.25 -0.17 -45.34
C LEU A 7 59.51 -1.54 -46.00
N LYS A 8 60.75 -2.06 -45.97
CA LYS A 8 61.10 -3.37 -46.55
C LYS A 8 61.12 -4.54 -45.56
N GLU A 9 61.19 -4.29 -44.25
CA GLU A 9 61.06 -5.36 -43.24
C GLU A 9 59.60 -5.74 -42.97
N ASP A 10 58.64 -4.83 -43.15
CA ASP A 10 57.23 -5.07 -42.85
C ASP A 10 56.50 -5.95 -43.90
N THR A 11 57.02 -6.04 -45.13
CA THR A 11 56.40 -6.88 -46.18
C THR A 11 56.77 -8.37 -46.09
N LYS A 12 57.95 -8.70 -45.53
CA LYS A 12 58.35 -10.11 -45.31
C LYS A 12 57.64 -10.71 -44.10
N VAL A 13 57.45 -9.92 -43.04
CA VAL A 13 56.71 -10.35 -41.83
C VAL A 13 55.23 -10.58 -42.15
N LYS A 14 54.60 -9.72 -42.97
CA LYS A 14 53.22 -9.91 -43.43
C LYS A 14 53.02 -11.16 -44.33
N ARG A 15 54.01 -11.54 -45.15
CA ARG A 15 53.93 -12.76 -45.98
C ARG A 15 54.10 -14.04 -45.17
N ILE A 16 54.93 -14.06 -44.13
CA ILE A 16 55.13 -15.25 -43.28
C ILE A 16 53.92 -15.48 -42.37
N ILE A 17 53.30 -14.40 -41.85
CA ILE A 17 52.07 -14.49 -41.05
C ILE A 17 50.87 -14.93 -41.91
N SER A 18 50.74 -14.45 -43.16
CA SER A 18 49.68 -14.94 -44.06
C SER A 18 49.83 -16.41 -44.45
N ILE A 19 51.06 -16.92 -44.63
CA ILE A 19 51.28 -18.35 -44.98
C ILE A 19 50.99 -19.26 -43.77
N LEU A 20 51.36 -18.84 -42.55
CA LEU A 20 51.01 -19.54 -41.31
C LEU A 20 49.49 -19.52 -41.04
N LEU A 21 48.79 -18.43 -41.37
CA LEU A 21 47.33 -18.37 -41.28
C LEU A 21 46.62 -19.26 -42.33
N THR A 22 47.19 -19.42 -43.53
CA THR A 22 46.62 -20.32 -44.55
C THR A 22 46.92 -21.80 -44.30
N MET A 23 48.06 -22.15 -43.69
CA MET A 23 48.34 -23.54 -43.26
C MET A 23 47.55 -23.93 -42.01
N ALA A 24 47.31 -23.00 -41.07
CA ALA A 24 46.43 -23.23 -39.92
C ALA A 24 44.95 -23.38 -40.33
N MET A 25 44.53 -22.74 -41.44
CA MET A 25 43.20 -22.94 -42.04
C MET A 25 43.07 -24.23 -42.87
N MET A 26 44.16 -24.89 -43.28
CA MET A 26 44.10 -26.15 -44.05
C MET A 26 44.34 -27.42 -43.21
N VAL A 27 44.91 -27.34 -42.01
CA VAL A 27 45.07 -28.51 -41.12
C VAL A 27 43.86 -28.69 -40.17
N SER A 28 42.91 -27.75 -40.15
CA SER A 28 41.66 -27.89 -39.39
C SER A 28 40.47 -28.40 -40.22
N LEU A 29 40.67 -28.78 -41.49
CA LEU A 29 39.63 -29.24 -42.43
C LEU A 29 39.68 -30.72 -42.82
N ILE A 30 40.52 -31.55 -42.20
CA ILE A 30 40.50 -33.02 -42.42
C ILE A 30 40.52 -33.76 -41.07
N SER A 31 39.39 -33.70 -40.39
CA SER A 31 38.89 -34.76 -39.51
C SER A 31 37.37 -34.59 -39.38
N VAL A 32 36.70 -34.69 -40.52
CA VAL A 32 35.26 -34.96 -40.58
C VAL A 32 35.07 -36.42 -40.19
N SER A 33 35.03 -36.67 -38.88
CA SER A 33 34.12 -37.68 -38.34
C SER A 33 32.85 -36.92 -37.97
N SER A 34 31.73 -37.37 -38.51
CA SER A 34 30.38 -36.82 -38.33
C SER A 34 30.11 -36.29 -36.93
N THR A 35 30.37 -35.00 -36.69
CA THR A 35 29.79 -34.28 -35.57
C THR A 35 28.51 -33.66 -36.08
N ASN A 36 27.39 -34.23 -35.65
CA ASN A 36 26.12 -33.52 -35.65
C ASN A 36 26.38 -32.17 -34.99
N LEU A 37 26.39 -31.09 -35.76
CA LEU A 37 26.18 -29.75 -35.24
C LEU A 37 24.74 -29.75 -34.71
N THR A 38 24.57 -30.21 -33.48
CA THR A 38 23.33 -30.00 -32.75
C THR A 38 23.11 -28.50 -32.71
N LYS A 39 21.94 -28.06 -33.22
CA LYS A 39 21.36 -26.79 -32.76
C LYS A 39 21.53 -26.79 -31.24
N ALA A 40 21.95 -25.67 -30.64
CA ALA A 40 21.77 -25.52 -29.19
C ALA A 40 20.31 -25.89 -28.92
N ASP A 41 20.09 -27.00 -28.19
CA ASP A 41 18.75 -27.54 -28.02
C ASP A 41 17.89 -26.44 -27.42
N GLU A 42 16.88 -26.03 -28.19
CA GLU A 42 16.00 -24.95 -27.79
C GLU A 42 15.27 -25.44 -26.54
N LYS A 43 15.45 -24.72 -25.42
CA LYS A 43 14.82 -25.08 -24.14
C LYS A 43 13.33 -25.35 -24.35
N SER A 44 12.86 -26.46 -23.77
CA SER A 44 11.46 -26.85 -23.86
C SER A 44 10.54 -25.81 -23.21
N ASP A 45 9.25 -25.85 -23.55
CA ASP A 45 8.25 -24.98 -22.92
C ASP A 45 8.18 -25.19 -21.41
N TRP A 46 8.38 -26.43 -20.94
CA TRP A 46 8.45 -26.72 -19.51
C TRP A 46 9.66 -26.04 -18.87
N GLN A 47 10.84 -26.14 -19.47
CA GLN A 47 12.03 -25.50 -18.90
C GLN A 47 11.83 -23.99 -18.73
N LYS A 48 11.19 -23.32 -19.68
CA LYS A 48 10.95 -21.87 -19.61
C LYS A 48 9.86 -21.47 -18.61
N ASN A 49 8.88 -22.34 -18.35
CA ASN A 49 7.63 -21.98 -17.65
C ASN A 49 7.31 -22.88 -16.44
N ALA A 50 8.24 -23.73 -15.99
CA ALA A 50 7.99 -24.66 -14.90
C ALA A 50 7.56 -23.93 -13.62
N ILE A 51 8.24 -22.85 -13.24
CA ILE A 51 7.83 -22.00 -12.11
C ILE A 51 6.70 -21.06 -12.57
N THR A 52 5.54 -21.15 -11.92
CA THR A 52 4.35 -20.34 -12.23
C THR A 52 4.10 -19.23 -11.21
N ALA A 53 4.67 -19.34 -10.01
CA ALA A 53 4.73 -18.26 -9.02
C ALA A 53 5.88 -18.48 -8.02
N PRO A 54 6.54 -17.42 -7.51
CA PRO A 54 6.46 -16.04 -7.99
C PRO A 54 6.90 -15.90 -9.46
N VAL A 55 6.53 -14.80 -10.11
CA VAL A 55 6.94 -14.53 -11.50
C VAL A 55 8.19 -13.65 -11.52
N GLN A 56 8.95 -13.72 -12.62
CA GLN A 56 10.19 -12.96 -12.80
C GLN A 56 10.01 -11.47 -12.44
N GLY A 57 10.88 -10.97 -11.57
CA GLY A 57 10.96 -9.58 -11.15
C GLY A 57 9.85 -9.11 -10.20
N LYS A 58 8.94 -9.99 -9.77
CA LYS A 58 7.83 -9.60 -8.89
C LYS A 58 8.30 -9.31 -7.47
N LEU A 59 7.73 -8.27 -6.86
CA LEU A 59 7.85 -8.00 -5.42
C LEU A 59 6.79 -8.79 -4.64
N VAL A 60 7.20 -9.49 -3.59
CA VAL A 60 6.34 -10.29 -2.70
C VAL A 60 6.59 -9.95 -1.24
N GLY A 61 5.55 -10.12 -0.41
CA GLY A 61 5.65 -9.85 1.03
C GLY A 61 6.56 -10.87 1.71
N ALA A 62 7.39 -10.40 2.64
CA ALA A 62 8.15 -11.25 3.54
C ALA A 62 7.24 -12.15 4.40
N GLY A 63 7.82 -13.25 4.88
CA GLY A 63 7.15 -14.33 5.59
C GLY A 63 7.06 -15.59 4.72
N TYR A 64 5.91 -16.27 4.78
CA TYR A 64 5.66 -17.47 3.99
C TYR A 64 5.29 -17.16 2.53
N ILE A 65 5.96 -17.82 1.59
CA ILE A 65 5.84 -17.62 0.15
C ILE A 65 5.57 -18.96 -0.54
N ASP A 66 4.55 -19.03 -1.39
CA ASP A 66 4.33 -20.19 -2.26
C ASP A 66 5.29 -20.13 -3.44
N ILE A 67 6.08 -21.20 -3.65
CA ILE A 67 6.69 -21.50 -4.94
C ILE A 67 5.77 -22.51 -5.65
N LYS A 68 5.12 -22.06 -6.71
CA LYS A 68 4.23 -22.88 -7.53
C LYS A 68 4.95 -23.32 -8.80
N PHE A 69 4.73 -24.58 -9.19
CA PHE A 69 5.37 -25.15 -10.37
C PHE A 69 4.50 -26.17 -11.11
N ASP A 70 4.81 -26.40 -12.38
CA ASP A 70 4.22 -27.45 -13.21
C ASP A 70 4.89 -28.80 -12.90
N GLY A 71 4.21 -29.63 -12.10
CA GLY A 71 4.62 -30.98 -11.74
C GLY A 71 4.17 -32.06 -12.73
N THR A 72 3.88 -31.72 -13.99
CA THR A 72 3.31 -32.64 -14.99
C THR A 72 4.19 -32.86 -16.23
N LEU A 73 5.50 -32.64 -16.12
CA LEU A 73 6.46 -33.02 -17.15
C LEU A 73 6.34 -34.51 -17.46
N GLU A 74 6.17 -34.83 -18.74
CA GLU A 74 6.01 -36.21 -19.22
C GLU A 74 7.24 -37.06 -18.91
N ASN A 75 7.04 -38.28 -18.40
CA ASN A 75 8.09 -39.22 -17.96
C ASN A 75 8.96 -38.72 -16.81
N ALA A 76 8.51 -37.72 -16.04
CA ALA A 76 9.15 -37.38 -14.77
C ALA A 76 8.77 -38.42 -13.69
N SER A 77 9.76 -38.87 -12.92
CA SER A 77 9.59 -39.71 -11.74
C SER A 77 9.50 -38.88 -10.45
N GLY A 78 10.12 -37.70 -10.42
CA GLY A 78 10.08 -36.80 -9.27
C GLY A 78 10.55 -35.38 -9.57
N TYR A 79 10.38 -34.49 -8.60
CA TYR A 79 10.74 -33.07 -8.68
C TYR A 79 11.43 -32.61 -7.41
N GLN A 80 12.43 -31.74 -7.59
CA GLN A 80 13.10 -31.01 -6.52
C GLN A 80 13.01 -29.51 -6.80
N VAL A 81 12.39 -28.77 -5.87
CA VAL A 81 12.38 -27.30 -5.90
C VAL A 81 13.61 -26.78 -5.16
N TYR A 82 14.21 -25.74 -5.71
CA TYR A 82 15.32 -25.01 -5.10
C TYR A 82 14.91 -23.56 -4.85
N PHE A 83 15.19 -23.07 -3.64
CA PHE A 83 15.03 -21.68 -3.22
C PHE A 83 16.41 -21.15 -2.77
N ASP A 84 16.89 -20.10 -3.43
CA ASP A 84 18.26 -19.58 -3.29
C ASP A 84 19.35 -20.65 -3.45
N GLY A 85 19.15 -21.53 -4.43
CA GLY A 85 20.05 -22.64 -4.71
C GLY A 85 20.03 -23.77 -3.67
N LYS A 86 19.18 -23.69 -2.64
CA LYS A 86 19.00 -24.72 -1.61
C LYS A 86 17.71 -25.48 -1.84
N ASN A 87 17.74 -26.78 -1.60
CA ASN A 87 16.59 -27.67 -1.67
C ASN A 87 15.92 -27.88 -0.30
N GLU A 88 16.27 -27.05 0.68
CA GLU A 88 15.67 -27.00 2.00
C GLU A 88 15.59 -25.54 2.47
N CYS A 89 14.57 -25.24 3.28
CA CYS A 89 14.34 -23.93 3.88
C CYS A 89 13.76 -24.15 5.27
N ASP A 90 14.31 -23.48 6.28
CA ASP A 90 13.75 -23.50 7.63
C ASP A 90 12.44 -22.72 7.66
N LEU A 91 11.44 -23.27 8.35
CA LEU A 91 10.17 -22.62 8.65
C LEU A 91 10.20 -22.05 10.07
N VAL A 92 9.23 -21.20 10.40
CA VAL A 92 9.15 -20.51 11.71
C VAL A 92 9.10 -21.48 12.90
N ASP A 93 8.45 -22.64 12.73
CA ASP A 93 8.33 -23.67 13.76
C ASP A 93 9.57 -24.59 13.88
N GLY A 94 10.64 -24.29 13.13
CA GLY A 94 11.88 -25.07 13.10
C GLY A 94 11.82 -26.32 12.21
N THR A 95 10.70 -26.57 11.53
CA THR A 95 10.61 -27.64 10.52
C THR A 95 11.22 -27.17 9.19
N LYS A 96 11.44 -28.12 8.27
CA LYS A 96 11.93 -27.83 6.92
C LYS A 96 10.76 -27.80 5.93
N ALA A 97 10.82 -26.89 4.96
CA ALA A 97 9.93 -26.87 3.83
C ALA A 97 10.02 -28.18 3.02
N VAL A 98 8.87 -28.75 2.65
CA VAL A 98 8.81 -29.88 1.72
C VAL A 98 9.13 -29.37 0.32
N MET A 99 10.27 -29.74 -0.24
CA MET A 99 10.71 -29.32 -1.58
C MET A 99 10.98 -30.48 -2.54
N THR A 100 10.82 -31.72 -2.08
CA THR A 100 10.98 -32.94 -2.88
C THR A 100 9.62 -33.58 -3.07
N PHE A 101 9.31 -33.98 -4.30
CA PHE A 101 7.99 -34.49 -4.67
C PHE A 101 8.10 -35.70 -5.60
N ASP A 102 7.30 -36.75 -5.35
CA ASP A 102 7.08 -37.82 -6.31
C ASP A 102 6.17 -37.32 -7.44
N ALA A 103 6.48 -37.65 -8.70
CA ALA A 103 5.68 -37.19 -9.83
C ALA A 103 4.24 -37.71 -9.83
N LYS A 104 4.02 -38.88 -9.20
CA LYS A 104 2.74 -39.56 -9.17
C LYS A 104 1.68 -38.72 -8.43
N GLY A 105 0.70 -38.21 -9.18
CA GLY A 105 -0.42 -37.46 -8.63
C GLY A 105 -0.15 -35.96 -8.44
N LEU A 106 1.01 -35.45 -8.87
CA LEU A 106 1.25 -34.02 -8.97
C LEU A 106 0.39 -33.38 -10.07
N SER A 107 0.15 -32.09 -9.93
CA SER A 107 -0.65 -31.29 -10.85
C SER A 107 0.18 -30.16 -11.46
N LYS A 108 -0.40 -29.44 -12.43
CA LYS A 108 0.19 -28.22 -13.00
C LYS A 108 0.28 -27.07 -12.00
N GLU A 109 -0.40 -27.18 -10.86
CA GLU A 109 -0.42 -26.19 -9.79
C GLU A 109 0.23 -26.73 -8.51
N ALA A 110 1.21 -27.65 -8.66
CA ALA A 110 2.01 -28.11 -7.55
C ALA A 110 2.68 -26.93 -6.83
N LYS A 111 2.91 -27.06 -5.52
CA LYS A 111 3.50 -25.99 -4.73
C LYS A 111 4.28 -26.51 -3.53
N CYS A 112 5.34 -25.79 -3.19
CA CYS A 112 5.92 -25.80 -1.84
C CYS A 112 5.77 -24.41 -1.21
N GLU A 113 5.89 -24.36 0.11
CA GLU A 113 5.94 -23.10 0.85
C GLU A 113 7.34 -22.92 1.43
N VAL A 114 7.92 -21.74 1.20
CA VAL A 114 9.22 -21.32 1.74
C VAL A 114 9.02 -20.15 2.71
N TYR A 115 10.02 -19.85 3.52
CA TYR A 115 9.96 -18.77 4.49
C TYR A 115 11.22 -17.89 4.41
N THR A 116 11.03 -16.57 4.30
CA THR A 116 12.12 -15.60 4.41
C THR A 116 11.61 -14.23 4.85
N THR A 117 12.38 -13.56 5.70
CA THR A 117 12.21 -12.14 6.04
C THR A 117 13.35 -11.28 5.48
N GLN A 118 14.28 -11.89 4.76
CA GLN A 118 15.41 -11.21 4.17
C GLN A 118 14.92 -10.32 3.02
N VAL A 119 15.17 -9.02 3.12
CA VAL A 119 14.83 -8.07 2.04
C VAL A 119 15.92 -8.09 1.00
N SER A 120 15.75 -8.99 0.02
CA SER A 120 16.69 -9.18 -1.09
C SER A 120 15.98 -9.68 -2.35
N ALA A 121 16.75 -9.77 -3.44
CA ALA A 121 16.40 -10.66 -4.53
C ALA A 121 16.57 -12.11 -4.07
N HIS A 122 15.62 -12.96 -4.44
CA HIS A 122 15.62 -14.40 -4.21
C HIS A 122 15.41 -15.14 -5.52
N THR A 123 15.82 -16.40 -5.56
CA THR A 123 15.75 -17.24 -6.76
C THR A 123 14.99 -18.54 -6.51
N ALA A 124 14.29 -19.02 -7.53
CA ALA A 124 13.66 -20.33 -7.50
C ALA A 124 13.80 -21.05 -8.85
N TYR A 125 14.02 -22.36 -8.81
CA TYR A 125 13.98 -23.23 -9.98
C TYR A 125 13.56 -24.65 -9.59
N VAL A 126 13.17 -25.46 -10.58
CA VAL A 126 12.81 -26.87 -10.40
C VAL A 126 13.77 -27.75 -11.19
N VAL A 127 14.14 -28.87 -10.59
CA VAL A 127 14.80 -29.98 -11.27
C VAL A 127 13.82 -31.14 -11.30
N ALA A 128 13.46 -31.62 -12.49
CA ALA A 128 12.69 -32.84 -12.67
C ALA A 128 13.64 -34.01 -12.90
N THR A 129 13.49 -35.08 -12.13
CA THR A 129 14.14 -36.37 -12.37
C THR A 129 13.25 -37.19 -13.28
N MET A 130 13.78 -37.66 -14.40
CA MET A 130 13.07 -38.46 -15.40
C MET A 130 13.07 -39.95 -15.03
N ASP A 131 12.22 -40.75 -15.66
CA ASP A 131 12.13 -42.20 -15.44
C ASP A 131 13.42 -42.95 -15.82
N ASP A 132 14.21 -42.41 -16.75
CA ASP A 132 15.51 -42.93 -17.15
C ASP A 132 16.67 -42.46 -16.24
N GLY A 133 16.35 -41.69 -15.19
CA GLY A 133 17.32 -41.14 -14.24
C GLY A 133 18.02 -39.86 -14.69
N THR A 134 17.70 -39.32 -15.88
CA THR A 134 18.21 -38.02 -16.31
C THR A 134 17.51 -36.86 -15.58
N GLU A 135 18.11 -35.67 -15.62
CA GLU A 135 17.55 -34.49 -14.98
C GLU A 135 17.25 -33.38 -16.00
N VAL A 136 16.07 -32.77 -15.87
CA VAL A 136 15.66 -31.59 -16.63
C VAL A 136 15.51 -30.42 -15.67
N LYS A 137 16.40 -29.42 -15.81
CA LYS A 137 16.37 -28.19 -15.01
C LYS A 137 15.56 -27.09 -15.71
N SER A 138 14.68 -26.43 -14.96
CA SER A 138 13.96 -25.24 -15.41
C SER A 138 14.86 -24.00 -15.46
N ASP A 139 14.38 -22.97 -16.14
CA ASP A 139 14.86 -21.62 -15.97
C ASP A 139 14.68 -21.18 -14.52
N GLU A 140 15.64 -20.38 -14.07
CA GLU A 140 15.61 -19.77 -12.75
C GLU A 140 14.78 -18.49 -12.80
N VAL A 141 13.87 -18.37 -11.84
CA VAL A 141 13.06 -17.17 -11.64
C VAL A 141 13.65 -16.38 -10.49
N THR A 142 13.99 -15.12 -10.75
CA THR A 142 14.36 -14.14 -9.73
C THR A 142 13.12 -13.34 -9.33
N PHE A 143 12.86 -13.21 -8.04
CA PHE A 143 11.83 -12.35 -7.48
C PHE A 143 12.38 -11.58 -6.27
N TYR A 144 11.62 -10.62 -5.76
CA TYR A 144 12.08 -9.69 -4.73
C TYR A 144 11.19 -9.80 -3.50
N VAL A 145 11.79 -9.79 -2.32
CA VAL A 145 11.05 -9.86 -1.04
C VAL A 145 11.16 -8.52 -0.31
N SER A 146 10.05 -8.04 0.27
CA SER A 146 10.02 -6.85 1.13
C SER A 146 9.04 -7.00 2.29
N LYS A 147 9.38 -6.43 3.44
CA LYS A 147 8.50 -6.34 4.62
C LYS A 147 7.47 -5.21 4.49
N LYS A 148 7.73 -4.24 3.61
CA LYS A 148 6.99 -2.97 3.53
C LYS A 148 5.59 -3.13 2.94
N GLY A 149 4.59 -2.67 3.68
CA GLY A 149 3.22 -2.49 3.24
C GLY A 149 2.66 -1.13 3.63
N VAL A 150 1.34 -0.95 3.56
CA VAL A 150 0.69 0.28 4.00
C VAL A 150 -0.74 0.01 4.47
N ALA A 151 -1.20 0.77 5.46
CA ALA A 151 -2.61 0.78 5.85
C ALA A 151 -3.37 1.75 4.93
N LEU A 152 -4.29 1.24 4.11
CA LEU A 152 -4.99 2.05 3.09
C LEU A 152 -6.50 2.03 3.31
N GLY A 153 -7.05 3.19 3.66
CA GLY A 153 -8.48 3.39 3.89
C GLY A 153 -9.30 3.57 2.61
N ALA A 154 -10.60 3.32 2.70
CA ALA A 154 -11.52 3.39 1.56
C ALA A 154 -11.61 4.81 0.95
N ASP A 155 -11.43 5.84 1.77
CA ASP A 155 -11.38 7.24 1.36
C ASP A 155 -10.19 7.59 0.46
N MET A 156 -9.09 6.84 0.58
CA MET A 156 -7.90 6.95 -0.26
C MET A 156 -7.97 6.07 -1.53
N SER A 157 -8.68 4.94 -1.47
CA SER A 157 -8.65 3.88 -2.49
C SER A 157 -9.00 4.33 -3.93
N SER A 158 -9.73 5.44 -4.07
CA SER A 158 -10.18 5.97 -5.37
C SER A 158 -9.27 7.04 -5.98
N THR A 159 -8.23 7.47 -5.26
CA THR A 159 -7.32 8.54 -5.70
C THR A 159 -5.85 8.13 -5.62
N VAL A 160 -5.47 7.32 -4.64
CA VAL A 160 -4.09 6.86 -4.43
C VAL A 160 -3.74 5.75 -5.40
N LYS A 161 -2.57 5.88 -6.05
CA LYS A 161 -1.91 4.85 -6.84
C LYS A 161 -0.85 4.14 -5.99
N LEU A 162 -1.25 3.13 -5.24
CA LEU A 162 -0.44 2.32 -4.33
C LEU A 162 0.79 1.72 -5.02
N SER A 163 0.71 1.38 -6.31
CA SER A 163 1.87 0.91 -7.09
C SER A 163 3.06 1.89 -7.09
N ASP A 164 2.83 3.18 -6.83
CA ASP A 164 3.88 4.18 -6.70
C ASP A 164 4.63 4.11 -5.34
N MET A 165 4.11 3.36 -4.35
CA MET A 165 4.75 3.19 -3.03
C MET A 165 5.74 2.03 -2.94
N ASN A 166 5.83 1.19 -3.99
CA ASN A 166 6.68 0.01 -4.00
C ASN A 166 6.42 -0.91 -2.79
N CYS A 167 5.14 -1.05 -2.39
CA CYS A 167 4.74 -1.91 -1.29
C CYS A 167 4.51 -3.34 -1.79
N ALA A 168 4.93 -4.32 -1.01
CA ALA A 168 4.71 -5.73 -1.31
C ALA A 168 3.31 -6.23 -0.93
N TRP A 169 2.63 -5.50 -0.04
CA TRP A 169 1.31 -5.82 0.48
C TRP A 169 0.61 -4.54 0.99
N TYR A 170 -0.68 -4.63 1.26
CA TYR A 170 -1.41 -3.60 2.00
C TYR A 170 -2.55 -4.25 2.80
N TYR A 171 -3.18 -3.49 3.69
CA TYR A 171 -4.46 -3.89 4.28
C TYR A 171 -5.38 -2.68 4.42
N ASN A 172 -6.67 -2.93 4.61
CA ASN A 172 -7.71 -1.91 4.57
C ASN A 172 -8.79 -2.07 5.64
N TRP A 173 -8.47 -2.77 6.74
CA TRP A 173 -9.41 -3.08 7.82
C TRP A 173 -10.67 -3.84 7.37
N ALA A 174 -10.62 -4.52 6.22
CA ALA A 174 -11.75 -5.25 5.66
C ALA A 174 -11.37 -6.66 5.21
N PRO A 175 -12.35 -7.58 5.10
CA PRO A 175 -12.10 -8.94 4.60
C PRO A 175 -11.72 -8.95 3.11
N THR A 176 -12.12 -7.92 2.35
CA THR A 176 -11.97 -7.90 0.89
C THR A 176 -11.18 -6.70 0.39
N GLN A 177 -10.48 -6.90 -0.73
CA GLN A 177 -9.75 -5.85 -1.43
C GLN A 177 -10.67 -4.73 -1.95
N PHE A 178 -10.10 -3.57 -2.22
CA PHE A 178 -10.83 -2.51 -2.91
C PHE A 178 -11.10 -2.89 -4.37
N ASN A 179 -12.26 -2.48 -4.87
CA ASN A 179 -12.51 -2.44 -6.30
C ASN A 179 -12.31 -0.99 -6.79
N SER A 180 -11.08 -0.66 -7.18
CA SER A 180 -10.71 0.65 -7.69
C SER A 180 -10.28 0.60 -9.15
N VAL A 181 -10.47 1.71 -9.84
CA VAL A 181 -10.00 1.91 -11.21
C VAL A 181 -8.58 2.48 -11.28
N VAL A 182 -8.00 2.88 -10.14
CA VAL A 182 -6.69 3.56 -10.07
C VAL A 182 -5.52 2.57 -10.02
N ASP A 183 -5.66 1.50 -9.23
CA ASP A 183 -4.70 0.39 -9.18
C ASP A 183 -5.35 -0.93 -9.51
N ASN A 184 -4.54 -1.81 -10.09
CA ASN A 184 -4.83 -3.23 -10.10
C ASN A 184 -4.42 -3.85 -8.76
N PHE A 185 -5.29 -3.77 -7.75
CA PHE A 185 -5.05 -4.37 -6.43
C PHE A 185 -4.86 -5.91 -6.47
N SER A 186 -5.09 -6.57 -7.61
CA SER A 186 -4.71 -7.99 -7.77
C SER A 186 -3.20 -8.22 -7.90
N GLU A 187 -2.41 -7.17 -8.18
CA GLU A 187 -0.95 -7.23 -8.28
C GLU A 187 -0.25 -7.01 -6.93
N ILE A 188 -0.86 -6.21 -6.05
CA ILE A 188 -0.38 -5.95 -4.67
C ILE A 188 -1.38 -6.60 -3.70
N PRO A 189 -1.08 -7.79 -3.16
CA PRO A 189 -2.05 -8.54 -2.37
C PRO A 189 -2.51 -7.77 -1.12
N VAL A 190 -3.82 -7.83 -0.84
CA VAL A 190 -4.39 -7.35 0.42
C VAL A 190 -4.21 -8.41 1.52
N ALA A 191 -3.69 -8.06 2.68
CA ALA A 191 -3.85 -8.90 3.86
C ALA A 191 -5.28 -8.69 4.39
N PRO A 192 -6.20 -9.66 4.23
CA PRO A 192 -7.58 -9.51 4.67
C PRO A 192 -7.63 -9.38 6.20
N MET A 193 -8.53 -8.55 6.71
CA MET A 193 -8.74 -8.37 8.14
C MET A 193 -10.20 -8.67 8.52
N ILE A 194 -10.37 -9.44 9.58
CA ILE A 194 -11.66 -9.55 10.27
C ILE A 194 -11.67 -8.51 11.39
N TRP A 195 -12.12 -7.31 11.09
CA TRP A 195 -12.01 -6.16 12.00
C TRP A 195 -12.68 -6.41 13.35
N GLY A 196 -13.85 -7.06 13.37
CA GLY A 196 -14.63 -7.36 14.57
C GLY A 196 -15.81 -8.28 14.24
N LYS A 197 -16.65 -8.58 15.25
CA LYS A 197 -17.78 -9.51 15.11
C LYS A 197 -18.78 -9.17 14.00
N ASP A 198 -18.89 -7.89 13.63
CA ASP A 198 -19.87 -7.41 12.65
C ASP A 198 -19.52 -7.79 11.19
N VAL A 199 -18.32 -8.33 10.92
CA VAL A 199 -17.88 -8.71 9.56
C VAL A 199 -17.57 -10.20 9.40
N MET A 200 -17.89 -11.03 10.39
CA MET A 200 -17.63 -12.48 10.34
C MET A 200 -18.31 -13.17 9.15
N GLU A 201 -19.51 -12.72 8.78
CA GLU A 201 -20.27 -13.29 7.65
C GLU A 201 -19.58 -13.13 6.29
N HIS A 202 -18.57 -12.26 6.19
CA HIS A 202 -17.81 -12.01 4.97
C HIS A 202 -16.54 -12.87 4.85
N ILE A 203 -16.25 -13.77 5.80
CA ILE A 203 -15.11 -14.72 5.68
C ILE A 203 -15.16 -15.51 4.35
N PRO A 204 -16.32 -16.04 3.90
CA PRO A 204 -16.41 -16.72 2.60
C PRO A 204 -16.15 -15.82 1.38
N ASP A 205 -16.27 -14.50 1.53
CA ASP A 205 -16.04 -13.53 0.45
C ASP A 205 -14.54 -13.21 0.25
N ILE A 206 -13.64 -13.73 1.10
CA ILE A 206 -12.20 -13.46 1.04
C ILE A 206 -11.58 -14.15 -0.18
N THR A 207 -11.34 -13.36 -1.24
CA THR A 207 -10.66 -13.80 -2.47
C THR A 207 -9.17 -13.46 -2.51
N SER A 208 -8.61 -12.90 -1.42
CA SER A 208 -7.22 -12.43 -1.44
C SER A 208 -6.22 -13.58 -1.68
N LYS A 209 -5.14 -13.26 -2.40
CA LYS A 209 -4.00 -14.16 -2.63
C LYS A 209 -2.94 -14.12 -1.54
N ASP A 210 -3.03 -13.19 -0.58
CA ASP A 210 -2.12 -13.18 0.57
C ASP A 210 -2.24 -14.50 1.35
N LYS A 211 -1.21 -14.92 2.07
CA LYS A 211 -1.24 -16.15 2.89
C LYS A 211 -1.84 -15.92 4.26
N TYR A 212 -1.82 -14.68 4.70
CA TYR A 212 -2.18 -14.32 6.05
C TYR A 212 -3.63 -13.82 6.13
N ILE A 213 -4.16 -13.82 7.35
CA ILE A 213 -5.39 -13.14 7.74
C ILE A 213 -5.15 -12.40 9.06
N LEU A 214 -5.46 -11.12 9.07
CA LEU A 214 -5.37 -10.26 10.24
C LEU A 214 -6.61 -10.45 11.12
N GLY A 215 -6.38 -10.64 12.42
CA GLY A 215 -7.42 -10.74 13.44
C GLY A 215 -8.11 -9.42 13.76
N PHE A 216 -8.82 -9.41 14.89
CA PHE A 216 -9.63 -8.28 15.32
C PHE A 216 -8.80 -7.02 15.59
N ASN A 217 -9.37 -5.87 15.25
CA ASN A 217 -8.75 -4.57 15.44
C ASN A 217 -9.10 -4.00 16.82
N GLU A 218 -8.09 -3.83 17.66
CA GLU A 218 -8.16 -3.19 18.98
C GLU A 218 -9.34 -3.71 19.84
N PRO A 219 -9.45 -5.03 20.06
CA PRO A 219 -10.55 -5.61 20.83
C PRO A 219 -10.62 -5.12 22.27
N ASP A 220 -9.50 -4.66 22.82
CA ASP A 220 -9.36 -4.07 24.15
C ASP A 220 -9.92 -2.63 24.24
N HIS A 221 -10.34 -2.02 23.14
CA HIS A 221 -10.84 -0.64 23.11
C HIS A 221 -12.36 -0.55 22.82
N PRO A 222 -13.17 0.12 23.68
CA PRO A 222 -14.63 0.17 23.53
C PRO A 222 -15.18 0.81 22.25
N GLU A 223 -14.41 1.72 21.63
CA GLU A 223 -14.80 2.39 20.38
C GLU A 223 -14.33 1.64 19.12
N GLN A 224 -13.62 0.53 19.27
CA GLN A 224 -13.10 -0.32 18.20
C GLN A 224 -13.90 -1.62 18.14
N SER A 225 -13.26 -2.78 17.92
CA SER A 225 -13.99 -4.05 17.80
C SER A 225 -14.64 -4.50 19.11
N ASN A 226 -14.10 -4.05 20.26
CA ASN A 226 -14.68 -4.20 21.60
C ASN A 226 -15.16 -5.63 21.90
N LEU A 227 -14.19 -6.52 22.13
CA LEU A 227 -14.41 -7.94 22.40
C LEU A 227 -13.73 -8.34 23.70
N THR A 228 -14.44 -9.14 24.50
CA THR A 228 -13.78 -9.92 25.55
C THR A 228 -12.87 -10.97 24.93
N VAL A 229 -11.90 -11.48 25.70
CA VAL A 229 -11.02 -12.57 25.25
C VAL A 229 -11.83 -13.81 24.87
N ASP A 230 -12.86 -14.16 25.64
CA ASP A 230 -13.69 -15.35 25.40
C ASP A 230 -14.51 -15.24 24.11
N GLU A 231 -15.11 -14.07 23.87
CA GLU A 231 -15.79 -13.80 22.59
C GLU A 231 -14.81 -13.88 21.41
N ALA A 232 -13.61 -13.32 21.55
CA ALA A 232 -12.61 -13.36 20.49
C ALA A 232 -12.16 -14.80 20.18
N VAL A 233 -11.90 -15.63 21.21
CA VAL A 233 -11.50 -17.04 21.03
C VAL A 233 -12.61 -17.86 20.38
N GLU A 234 -13.88 -17.64 20.77
CA GLU A 234 -15.00 -18.35 20.14
C GLU A 234 -15.12 -18.04 18.65
N LEU A 235 -15.03 -16.75 18.29
CA LEU A 235 -15.06 -16.31 16.90
C LEU A 235 -13.79 -16.71 16.12
N TRP A 236 -12.67 -16.91 16.81
CA TRP A 236 -11.39 -17.28 16.19
C TRP A 236 -11.41 -18.63 15.48
N LYS A 237 -12.34 -19.51 15.85
CA LYS A 237 -12.57 -20.81 15.19
C LYS A 237 -12.83 -20.64 13.70
N ASP A 238 -13.67 -19.67 13.32
CA ASP A 238 -14.01 -19.40 11.92
C ASP A 238 -12.81 -18.80 11.16
N ILE A 239 -11.99 -17.99 11.83
CA ILE A 239 -10.77 -17.40 11.26
C ILE A 239 -9.73 -18.50 11.01
N THR A 240 -9.52 -19.40 11.97
CA THR A 240 -8.62 -20.54 11.84
C THR A 240 -9.09 -21.51 10.74
N ALA A 241 -10.41 -21.75 10.64
CA ALA A 241 -11.00 -22.61 9.61
C ALA A 241 -10.77 -22.14 8.17
N THR A 242 -10.34 -20.89 7.95
CA THR A 242 -9.92 -20.41 6.63
C THR A 242 -8.66 -21.12 6.09
N GLY A 243 -7.89 -21.79 6.96
CA GLY A 243 -6.62 -22.43 6.62
C GLY A 243 -5.47 -21.44 6.34
N ARG A 244 -5.73 -20.13 6.49
CA ARG A 244 -4.73 -19.08 6.35
C ARG A 244 -3.84 -18.99 7.59
N ARG A 245 -2.67 -18.39 7.44
CA ARG A 245 -1.83 -18.04 8.59
C ARG A 245 -2.47 -16.89 9.35
N THR A 246 -2.72 -17.06 10.63
CA THR A 246 -3.45 -16.08 11.42
C THR A 246 -2.47 -15.13 12.11
N VAL A 247 -2.74 -13.84 11.97
CA VAL A 247 -2.07 -12.78 12.72
C VAL A 247 -3.03 -12.40 13.84
N ALA A 248 -2.60 -12.47 15.10
CA ALA A 248 -3.42 -12.25 16.29
C ALA A 248 -4.24 -10.95 16.24
N PRO A 249 -5.22 -10.74 17.13
CA PRO A 249 -5.83 -9.42 17.30
C PRO A 249 -4.79 -8.36 17.66
N ALA A 250 -4.85 -7.20 16.99
CA ALA A 250 -3.95 -6.08 17.25
C ALA A 250 -4.53 -5.22 18.39
N VAL A 251 -4.01 -5.36 19.60
CA VAL A 251 -4.47 -4.59 20.77
C VAL A 251 -4.04 -3.13 20.69
N ALA A 252 -4.88 -2.22 21.19
CA ALA A 252 -4.56 -0.79 21.29
C ALA A 252 -3.51 -0.52 22.38
N SER A 253 -3.63 -1.22 23.52
CA SER A 253 -2.74 -0.98 24.67
C SER A 253 -2.60 -2.13 25.67
N SER A 254 -3.54 -3.09 25.73
CA SER A 254 -3.52 -4.13 26.76
C SER A 254 -2.75 -5.38 26.33
N THR A 255 -1.50 -5.48 26.77
CA THR A 255 -0.72 -6.72 26.65
C THR A 255 -1.38 -7.87 27.42
N GLU A 256 -2.08 -7.60 28.54
CA GLU A 256 -2.78 -8.62 29.32
C GLU A 256 -3.92 -9.27 28.53
N TRP A 257 -4.66 -8.48 27.74
CA TRP A 257 -5.69 -9.02 26.85
C TRP A 257 -5.06 -9.97 25.83
N LEU A 258 -3.95 -9.55 25.20
CA LEU A 258 -3.24 -10.35 24.20
C LEU A 258 -2.65 -11.64 24.81
N ASP A 259 -2.09 -11.56 26.03
CA ASP A 259 -1.58 -12.73 26.75
C ASP A 259 -2.67 -13.77 27.02
N ALA A 260 -3.83 -13.33 27.50
CA ALA A 260 -4.94 -14.21 27.79
C ALA A 260 -5.50 -14.83 26.50
N PHE A 261 -5.55 -14.08 25.41
CA PHE A 261 -5.96 -14.58 24.10
C PHE A 261 -5.00 -15.63 23.55
N VAL A 262 -3.70 -15.32 23.46
CA VAL A 262 -2.68 -16.24 22.92
C VAL A 262 -2.63 -17.51 23.75
N LYS A 263 -2.67 -17.39 25.09
CA LYS A 263 -2.71 -18.56 25.98
C LYS A 263 -3.88 -19.49 25.66
N LYS A 264 -5.09 -18.95 25.49
CA LYS A 264 -6.28 -19.77 25.20
C LYS A 264 -6.23 -20.39 23.81
N VAL A 265 -5.67 -19.70 22.83
CA VAL A 265 -5.44 -20.25 21.49
C VAL A 265 -4.44 -21.40 21.56
N ASP A 266 -3.35 -21.27 22.32
CA ASP A 266 -2.33 -22.32 22.45
C ASP A 266 -2.80 -23.55 23.24
N GLU A 267 -3.80 -23.38 24.12
CA GLU A 267 -4.43 -24.47 24.87
C GLU A 267 -5.42 -25.30 24.01
N ASP A 268 -5.81 -24.82 22.83
CA ASP A 268 -6.70 -25.52 21.89
C ASP A 268 -5.95 -25.90 20.61
N GLU A 269 -5.68 -27.21 20.43
CA GLU A 269 -4.95 -27.75 19.27
C GLU A 269 -5.63 -27.49 17.91
N ASN A 270 -6.89 -27.08 17.90
CA ASN A 270 -7.63 -26.74 16.68
C ASN A 270 -7.53 -25.25 16.30
N LEU A 271 -6.96 -24.43 17.18
CA LEU A 271 -6.73 -23.01 16.94
C LEU A 271 -5.27 -22.76 16.59
N ARG A 272 -5.04 -21.65 15.88
CA ARG A 272 -3.68 -21.21 15.53
C ARG A 272 -3.54 -19.72 15.70
N CYS A 273 -2.34 -19.29 16.08
CA CYS A 273 -1.93 -17.89 16.08
C CYS A 273 -0.47 -17.86 15.61
N ASP A 274 -0.26 -17.54 14.34
CA ASP A 274 1.05 -17.69 13.69
C ASP A 274 1.95 -16.47 13.85
N ALA A 275 1.38 -15.27 13.96
CA ALA A 275 2.12 -14.03 14.11
C ALA A 275 1.43 -13.06 15.08
N ILE A 276 2.19 -12.14 15.66
CA ILE A 276 1.73 -11.15 16.63
C ILE A 276 1.79 -9.76 16.01
N PRO A 277 0.65 -9.07 15.83
CA PRO A 277 0.67 -7.69 15.38
C PRO A 277 0.82 -6.72 16.55
N MET A 278 1.22 -5.50 16.22
CA MET A 278 1.17 -4.37 17.15
C MET A 278 0.85 -3.06 16.44
N HIS A 279 0.23 -2.15 17.19
CA HIS A 279 0.05 -0.75 16.82
C HIS A 279 1.00 0.12 17.64
N PHE A 280 1.56 1.16 17.02
CA PHE A 280 2.41 2.13 17.70
C PHE A 280 2.17 3.55 17.20
N TYR A 281 1.64 4.39 18.09
CA TYR A 281 1.39 5.79 17.81
C TYR A 281 2.12 6.66 18.82
N THR A 282 2.85 7.65 18.33
CA THR A 282 3.51 8.64 19.19
C THR A 282 3.17 10.07 18.78
N ALA A 283 3.08 10.97 19.77
CA ALA A 283 2.97 12.39 19.51
C ALA A 283 4.35 13.07 19.38
N PHE A 284 5.42 12.39 19.80
CA PHE A 284 6.75 12.95 19.97
C PHE A 284 7.77 12.11 19.18
N PRO A 285 7.81 12.18 17.84
CA PRO A 285 8.66 11.31 17.02
C PRO A 285 10.16 11.46 17.33
N GLU A 286 10.54 12.54 17.98
CA GLU A 286 11.87 12.73 18.55
C GLU A 286 12.09 11.90 19.84
N LYS A 287 13.15 12.20 20.61
CA LYS A 287 13.39 11.63 21.96
C LYS A 287 13.54 10.09 21.97
N GLY A 288 14.09 9.51 20.90
CA GLY A 288 14.35 8.07 20.82
C GLY A 288 13.10 7.20 20.75
N GLN A 289 11.95 7.76 20.34
CA GLN A 289 10.72 6.96 20.18
C GLN A 289 10.86 5.83 19.16
N ALA A 290 11.72 5.99 18.14
CA ALA A 290 12.06 4.90 17.24
C ALA A 290 12.62 3.70 18.01
N GLN A 291 13.60 3.93 18.89
CA GLN A 291 14.18 2.87 19.72
C GLN A 291 13.15 2.28 20.72
N VAL A 292 12.26 3.10 21.27
CA VAL A 292 11.18 2.59 22.14
C VAL A 292 10.27 1.62 21.39
N LEU A 293 9.89 1.93 20.15
CA LEU A 293 9.13 1.02 19.30
C LEU A 293 9.93 -0.27 19.03
N LEU A 294 11.19 -0.14 18.59
CA LEU A 294 12.03 -1.29 18.26
C LEU A 294 12.24 -2.22 19.47
N ASN A 295 12.46 -1.68 20.66
CA ASN A 295 12.56 -2.47 21.90
C ASN A 295 11.25 -3.22 22.20
N LYS A 296 10.08 -2.58 21.99
CA LYS A 296 8.78 -3.25 22.18
C LYS A 296 8.59 -4.41 21.22
N ILE A 297 9.05 -4.28 19.98
CA ILE A 297 9.04 -5.38 19.00
C ILE A 297 9.89 -6.55 19.52
N ASP A 298 11.08 -6.28 20.04
CA ASP A 298 11.98 -7.29 20.59
C ASP A 298 11.37 -7.98 21.83
N GLU A 299 10.69 -7.21 22.68
CA GLU A 299 9.95 -7.72 23.84
C GLU A 299 8.78 -8.62 23.45
N LEU A 300 7.98 -8.23 22.45
CA LEU A 300 6.86 -9.05 21.95
C LEU A 300 7.39 -10.34 21.32
N TYR A 301 8.45 -10.27 20.51
CA TYR A 301 9.06 -11.47 19.94
C TYR A 301 9.56 -12.41 21.03
N LYS A 302 10.30 -11.91 22.02
CA LYS A 302 10.77 -12.71 23.15
C LYS A 302 9.62 -13.33 23.95
N ARG A 303 8.49 -12.62 24.04
CA ARG A 303 7.33 -13.05 24.84
C ARG A 303 6.56 -14.21 24.19
N TYR A 304 6.37 -14.16 22.87
CA TYR A 304 5.51 -15.12 22.17
C TYR A 304 6.28 -16.09 21.26
N ASN A 305 7.56 -15.82 20.99
CA ASN A 305 8.41 -16.54 20.04
C ASN A 305 7.74 -16.75 18.67
N ARG A 306 7.09 -15.69 18.18
CA ARG A 306 6.33 -15.66 16.92
C ARG A 306 6.71 -14.44 16.10
N PRO A 307 6.70 -14.52 14.76
CA PRO A 307 6.90 -13.38 13.90
C PRO A 307 6.04 -12.17 14.28
N ILE A 308 6.61 -10.98 14.12
CA ILE A 308 5.98 -9.71 14.47
C ILE A 308 5.53 -8.97 13.23
N TRP A 309 4.31 -8.43 13.29
CA TRP A 309 3.74 -7.52 12.30
C TRP A 309 3.55 -6.14 12.94
N LEU A 310 4.15 -5.09 12.39
CA LEU A 310 3.83 -3.72 12.79
C LEU A 310 2.71 -3.20 11.89
N THR A 311 1.46 -3.52 12.21
CA THR A 311 0.31 -3.24 11.32
C THR A 311 -0.06 -1.76 11.31
N GLU A 312 0.21 -1.03 12.39
CA GLU A 312 0.03 0.43 12.40
C GLU A 312 1.21 1.11 13.08
N VAL A 313 1.84 2.03 12.36
CA VAL A 313 2.77 3.00 12.96
C VAL A 313 2.57 4.38 12.35
N SER A 314 2.48 5.39 13.21
CA SER A 314 2.41 6.78 12.76
C SER A 314 2.69 7.78 13.88
N VAL A 315 2.74 9.05 13.47
CA VAL A 315 2.91 10.18 14.37
C VAL A 315 1.64 11.01 14.36
N TRP A 316 1.01 11.20 15.52
CA TRP A 316 -0.21 11.97 15.66
C TRP A 316 0.05 13.33 16.29
N GLY A 317 -0.90 14.27 16.21
CA GLY A 317 -0.77 15.54 16.93
C GLY A 317 -2.10 16.17 17.33
N GLN A 318 -2.03 17.02 18.34
CA GLN A 318 -3.19 17.66 18.97
C GLN A 318 -2.83 19.07 19.41
N HIS A 319 -2.81 20.03 18.49
CA HIS A 319 -2.50 21.43 18.80
C HIS A 319 -3.77 22.22 19.21
N PRO A 320 -3.67 23.15 20.17
CA PRO A 320 -2.48 23.52 20.96
C PRO A 320 -2.26 22.67 22.22
N VAL A 321 -2.98 21.55 22.38
CA VAL A 321 -3.02 20.78 23.63
C VAL A 321 -1.71 20.06 23.92
N LEU A 322 -1.11 19.41 22.92
CA LEU A 322 0.05 18.53 23.10
C LEU A 322 1.15 18.83 22.08
N THR A 323 0.93 18.50 20.80
CA THR A 323 1.92 18.67 19.72
C THR A 323 1.30 19.21 18.44
N ASN A 324 2.10 19.95 17.67
CA ASN A 324 1.73 20.43 16.35
C ASN A 324 2.45 19.63 15.26
N ASN A 325 1.94 18.45 14.95
CA ASN A 325 2.44 17.60 13.87
C ASN A 325 1.66 17.86 12.56
N SER A 326 1.23 19.09 12.31
CA SER A 326 0.55 19.45 11.05
C SER A 326 1.51 19.44 9.86
N TYR A 327 0.96 19.23 8.66
CA TYR A 327 1.74 19.27 7.44
C TYR A 327 2.43 20.62 7.24
N GLN A 328 1.79 21.73 7.64
CA GLN A 328 2.33 23.09 7.50
C GLN A 328 3.52 23.38 8.43
N ASN A 329 3.82 22.50 9.39
CA ASN A 329 4.96 22.64 10.29
C ASN A 329 6.19 21.91 9.68
N PRO A 330 7.16 22.64 9.10
CA PRO A 330 8.33 22.02 8.47
C PRO A 330 9.21 21.25 9.47
N THR A 331 9.30 21.70 10.72
CA THR A 331 10.03 20.98 11.78
C THR A 331 9.37 19.65 12.09
N ALA A 332 8.04 19.62 12.19
CA ALA A 332 7.32 18.36 12.40
C ALA A 332 7.51 17.40 11.24
N ARG A 333 7.39 17.88 9.98
CA ARG A 333 7.68 17.05 8.80
C ARG A 333 9.08 16.45 8.89
N LYS A 334 10.09 17.25 9.28
CA LYS A 334 11.46 16.75 9.41
C LYS A 334 11.64 15.70 10.51
N ASN A 335 11.01 15.90 11.67
CA ASN A 335 11.09 14.95 12.77
C ASN A 335 10.40 13.62 12.41
N VAL A 336 9.28 13.67 11.70
CA VAL A 336 8.58 12.47 11.19
C VAL A 336 9.41 11.74 10.14
N GLU A 337 10.07 12.45 9.22
CA GLU A 337 11.00 11.83 8.25
C GLU A 337 12.14 11.08 8.94
N ASN A 338 12.75 11.67 9.96
CA ASN A 338 13.84 11.04 10.70
C ASN A 338 13.35 9.81 11.46
N PHE A 339 12.22 9.92 12.16
CA PHE A 339 11.58 8.79 12.83
C PHE A 339 11.28 7.64 11.85
N MET A 340 10.73 7.94 10.67
CA MET A 340 10.45 6.95 9.63
C MET A 340 11.73 6.23 9.16
N LYS A 341 12.83 6.95 8.96
CA LYS A 341 14.11 6.34 8.57
C LYS A 341 14.63 5.39 9.65
N GLU A 342 14.69 5.86 10.89
CA GLU A 342 15.18 5.08 12.04
C GLU A 342 14.35 3.81 12.26
N ILE A 343 13.02 3.90 12.17
CA ILE A 343 12.17 2.72 12.36
C ILE A 343 12.32 1.75 11.20
N VAL A 344 12.37 2.21 9.95
CA VAL A 344 12.49 1.30 8.80
C VAL A 344 13.83 0.57 8.85
N GLU A 345 14.93 1.28 9.10
CA GLU A 345 16.26 0.67 9.29
C GLU A 345 16.22 -0.43 10.37
N GLY A 346 15.71 -0.11 11.56
CA GLY A 346 15.63 -1.09 12.64
C GLY A 346 14.67 -2.25 12.37
N LEU A 347 13.59 -2.04 11.61
CA LEU A 347 12.67 -3.11 11.21
C LEU A 347 13.31 -4.05 10.19
N GLU A 348 14.12 -3.53 9.25
CA GLU A 348 14.84 -4.35 8.27
C GLU A 348 15.89 -5.26 8.93
N GLU A 349 16.60 -4.77 9.95
CA GLU A 349 17.61 -5.54 10.71
C GLU A 349 17.05 -6.72 11.52
N ARG A 350 15.74 -6.73 11.80
CA ARG A 350 15.12 -7.74 12.69
C ARG A 350 14.56 -8.92 11.87
N PRO A 351 15.14 -10.12 11.96
CA PRO A 351 14.71 -11.28 11.17
C PRO A 351 13.34 -11.84 11.59
N TYR A 352 12.86 -11.50 12.78
CA TYR A 352 11.53 -11.87 13.27
C TYR A 352 10.45 -10.84 12.95
N VAL A 353 10.79 -9.71 12.32
CA VAL A 353 9.79 -8.80 11.74
C VAL A 353 9.47 -9.30 10.33
N GLU A 354 8.25 -9.77 10.14
CA GLU A 354 7.76 -10.19 8.82
C GLU A 354 7.27 -9.00 8.02
N ARG A 355 6.45 -8.14 8.62
CA ARG A 355 5.76 -7.07 7.88
C ARG A 355 5.58 -5.82 8.72
N TYR A 356 5.61 -4.66 8.05
CA TYR A 356 5.23 -3.38 8.66
C TYR A 356 4.43 -2.50 7.70
N SER A 357 3.56 -1.67 8.25
CA SER A 357 2.75 -0.72 7.49
C SER A 357 2.65 0.62 8.20
N TRP A 358 3.00 1.68 7.46
CA TRP A 358 2.72 3.04 7.91
C TRP A 358 1.21 3.29 7.87
N PHE A 359 0.68 3.95 8.91
CA PHE A 359 -0.66 4.52 8.91
C PHE A 359 -0.58 5.96 8.38
N PRO A 360 -1.01 6.23 7.14
CA PRO A 360 -1.01 7.57 6.60
C PRO A 360 -2.15 8.37 7.24
N TYR A 361 -1.86 9.55 7.78
CA TYR A 361 -2.89 10.56 7.99
C TYR A 361 -3.11 11.36 6.71
N ASN A 362 -4.20 12.12 6.60
CA ASN A 362 -4.30 13.12 5.56
C ASN A 362 -3.49 14.37 5.88
N ILE A 363 -3.02 15.06 4.85
CA ILE A 363 -2.39 16.40 4.94
C ILE A 363 -3.26 17.35 5.77
N ASN A 364 -4.58 17.27 5.61
CA ASN A 364 -5.57 18.02 6.38
C ASN A 364 -6.28 17.14 7.43
N SER A 365 -5.52 16.64 8.41
CA SER A 365 -6.04 15.72 9.45
C SER A 365 -7.07 16.33 10.42
N ALA A 366 -7.42 17.62 10.28
CA ALA A 366 -8.40 18.33 11.11
C ALA A 366 -9.81 17.70 11.15
N ASN A 367 -10.09 16.65 10.36
CA ASN A 367 -11.39 15.98 10.28
C ASN A 367 -11.34 14.44 10.34
N GLU A 368 -10.26 13.81 10.83
CA GLU A 368 -10.10 12.35 10.67
C GLU A 368 -10.16 11.50 11.96
N ILE A 369 -10.74 10.31 11.72
CA ILE A 369 -11.02 9.05 12.44
C ILE A 369 -10.98 9.08 13.98
N ASP A 370 -9.89 9.51 14.63
CA ASP A 370 -9.72 9.41 16.09
C ASP A 370 -9.59 10.76 16.83
N GLY A 371 -9.86 11.88 16.14
CA GLY A 371 -9.94 13.20 16.77
C GLY A 371 -8.62 13.99 16.87
N ALA A 372 -7.61 13.65 16.06
CA ALA A 372 -6.30 14.32 16.07
C ALA A 372 -6.17 15.40 14.98
N ALA A 373 -6.36 16.66 15.37
CA ALA A 373 -6.50 17.76 14.41
C ALA A 373 -5.20 18.24 13.73
N TYR A 374 -4.03 17.68 14.07
CA TYR A 374 -2.72 18.16 13.63
C TYR A 374 -1.70 17.01 13.45
N SER A 375 -2.01 16.03 12.61
CA SER A 375 -1.17 14.84 12.29
C SER A 375 -0.66 14.85 10.84
N GLY A 376 -0.93 15.92 10.08
CA GLY A 376 -0.65 15.97 8.65
C GLY A 376 0.83 15.81 8.26
N ALA A 377 1.78 15.99 9.18
CA ALA A 377 3.20 15.70 8.94
C ALA A 377 3.46 14.22 8.61
N SER A 378 2.58 13.32 9.05
CA SER A 378 2.61 11.87 8.79
C SER A 378 1.89 11.44 7.51
N ALA A 379 1.43 12.40 6.71
CA ALA A 379 0.70 12.08 5.50
C ALA A 379 1.62 11.57 4.41
N LEU A 380 1.33 10.39 3.86
CA LEU A 380 1.97 9.89 2.64
C LEU A 380 1.30 10.49 1.39
N PHE A 381 0.02 10.85 1.48
CA PHE A 381 -0.79 11.32 0.35
C PHE A 381 -1.69 12.50 0.74
N ASP A 382 -2.02 13.34 -0.25
CA ASP A 382 -3.24 14.15 -0.24
C ASP A 382 -4.44 13.28 -0.63
N TYR A 383 -5.35 13.00 0.30
CA TYR A 383 -6.47 12.08 0.04
C TYR A 383 -7.36 12.57 -1.11
N GLU A 384 -7.51 13.89 -1.27
CA GLU A 384 -8.37 14.45 -2.32
C GLU A 384 -7.83 14.20 -3.74
N THR A 385 -6.51 14.11 -3.90
CA THR A 385 -5.87 14.08 -5.21
C THR A 385 -5.01 12.85 -5.46
N GLY A 386 -4.72 12.06 -4.43
CA GLY A 386 -3.76 10.96 -4.47
C GLY A 386 -2.32 11.43 -4.65
N ALA A 387 -2.05 12.74 -4.53
CA ALA A 387 -0.72 13.28 -4.73
C ALA A 387 0.19 12.88 -3.56
N ILE A 388 1.35 12.33 -3.89
CA ILE A 388 2.32 11.77 -2.93
C ILE A 388 3.11 12.91 -2.29
N THR A 389 3.18 12.95 -0.97
CA THR A 389 3.93 13.95 -0.21
C THR A 389 5.43 13.63 -0.20
N GLN A 390 6.25 14.56 0.31
CA GLN A 390 7.67 14.31 0.58
C GLN A 390 7.90 13.09 1.50
N LEU A 391 7.05 12.89 2.52
CA LEU A 391 7.13 11.70 3.36
C LEU A 391 6.72 10.44 2.59
N GLY A 392 5.72 10.54 1.72
CA GLY A 392 5.34 9.45 0.82
C GLY A 392 6.46 9.06 -0.16
N GLU A 393 7.17 10.03 -0.74
CA GLU A 393 8.35 9.77 -1.57
C GLU A 393 9.47 9.08 -0.77
N LEU A 394 9.70 9.52 0.47
CA LEU A 394 10.65 8.86 1.37
C LEU A 394 10.23 7.41 1.63
N TYR A 395 8.99 7.17 2.06
CA TYR A 395 8.50 5.83 2.35
C TYR A 395 8.57 4.90 1.14
N ALA A 396 8.24 5.42 -0.04
CA ALA A 396 8.31 4.67 -1.29
C ALA A 396 9.76 4.23 -1.63
N SER A 397 10.76 5.00 -1.19
CA SER A 397 12.18 4.72 -1.42
C SER A 397 12.81 3.75 -0.42
N LEU A 398 12.29 3.68 0.81
CA LEU A 398 12.84 2.85 1.88
C LEU A 398 12.31 1.39 1.82
N GLY A 399 13.05 0.46 2.43
CA GLY A 399 12.60 -0.94 2.66
C GLY A 399 12.42 -1.80 1.41
N ASN A 400 13.01 -1.38 0.27
CA ASN A 400 12.98 -2.13 -0.97
C ASN A 400 14.31 -2.89 -1.16
N PRO A 401 14.30 -4.11 -1.71
CA PRO A 401 15.51 -4.88 -1.94
C PRO A 401 16.37 -4.27 -3.07
N GLU A 402 17.69 -4.47 -2.95
CA GLU A 402 18.64 -4.07 -3.99
C GLU A 402 18.29 -4.71 -5.35
N GLY A 403 18.42 -3.94 -6.42
CA GLY A 403 18.10 -4.37 -7.79
C GLY A 403 16.62 -4.28 -8.17
N TYR A 404 15.70 -4.11 -7.22
CA TYR A 404 14.29 -3.90 -7.52
C TYR A 404 14.06 -2.54 -8.19
N GLN A 405 13.34 -2.53 -9.31
CA GLN A 405 13.06 -1.33 -10.06
C GLN A 405 11.91 -0.55 -9.42
N LEU A 406 12.23 0.58 -8.80
CA LEU A 406 11.24 1.44 -8.15
C LEU A 406 10.35 2.16 -9.19
N SER A 407 9.07 2.25 -8.88
CA SER A 407 8.12 3.07 -9.63
C SER A 407 8.54 4.54 -9.64
N VAL A 408 8.41 5.19 -10.80
CA VAL A 408 8.65 6.63 -10.94
C VAL A 408 7.42 7.41 -10.47
N ILE A 409 7.55 8.10 -9.34
CA ILE A 409 6.49 8.94 -8.77
C ILE A 409 6.32 10.21 -9.61
N THR A 410 5.16 10.33 -10.26
CA THR A 410 4.83 11.49 -11.11
C THR A 410 3.79 12.43 -10.48
N ASN A 411 2.85 11.91 -9.69
CA ASN A 411 1.82 12.69 -9.02
C ASN A 411 2.32 13.20 -7.66
N LYS A 412 3.26 14.14 -7.67
CA LYS A 412 3.83 14.71 -6.44
C LYS A 412 2.95 15.83 -5.89
N TYR A 413 2.81 15.87 -4.57
CA TYR A 413 2.14 16.94 -3.86
C TYR A 413 3.03 18.19 -3.89
N VAL A 414 2.48 19.29 -4.37
CA VAL A 414 3.14 20.60 -4.37
C VAL A 414 2.46 21.49 -3.34
N GLU A 415 3.22 21.88 -2.32
CA GLU A 415 2.76 22.83 -1.32
C GLU A 415 2.41 24.16 -2.00
N LYS A 416 1.21 24.67 -1.73
CA LYS A 416 0.83 26.00 -2.24
C LYS A 416 1.48 27.01 -1.32
N GLU A 417 2.41 27.82 -1.85
CA GLU A 417 2.95 28.96 -1.12
C GLU A 417 1.80 29.82 -0.59
N GLU A 418 1.72 29.95 0.73
CA GLU A 418 0.88 30.96 1.35
C GLU A 418 1.52 32.32 1.08
N THR A 419 0.96 33.10 0.16
CA THR A 419 1.22 34.55 0.14
C THR A 419 0.72 35.12 1.45
N THR A 420 1.62 35.29 2.41
CA THR A 420 1.43 36.05 3.64
C THR A 420 1.07 37.47 3.26
N THR A 421 -0.24 37.75 3.20
CA THR A 421 -0.72 39.12 3.12
C THR A 421 -0.62 39.67 4.55
N GLN A 422 0.50 40.29 4.88
CA GLN A 422 0.58 41.16 6.05
C GLN A 422 -0.53 42.21 5.92
N GLU A 423 -1.36 42.35 6.96
CA GLU A 423 -2.33 43.44 7.06
C GLU A 423 -1.58 44.79 7.05
N PRO A 424 -1.86 45.71 6.11
CA PRO A 424 -1.35 47.06 6.21
C PRO A 424 -2.27 47.87 7.12
N THR A 425 -1.67 48.48 8.14
CA THR A 425 -2.23 49.60 8.88
C THR A 425 -2.52 50.78 7.95
N THR A 426 -3.59 51.51 8.29
CA THR A 426 -4.19 52.61 7.54
C THR A 426 -3.28 53.83 7.33
N LYS A 427 -3.25 54.40 6.11
CA LYS A 427 -3.38 55.85 5.79
C LYS A 427 -3.48 56.12 4.27
N LYS A 428 -4.05 57.28 3.93
CA LYS A 428 -4.71 57.73 2.68
C LYS A 428 -3.79 57.96 1.44
N ASN A 429 -4.41 57.69 0.27
CA ASN A 429 -4.32 58.26 -1.10
C ASN A 429 -3.08 59.05 -1.56
N VAL A 430 -2.55 58.73 -2.76
CA VAL A 430 -2.61 59.55 -4.01
C VAL A 430 -2.46 58.63 -5.25
N THR A 431 -3.20 58.98 -6.29
CA THR A 431 -3.35 58.36 -7.62
C THR A 431 -2.18 58.64 -8.56
N THR A 432 -1.74 57.65 -9.37
CA THR A 432 -1.50 57.75 -10.84
C THR A 432 -1.16 56.37 -11.43
N GLN A 433 -1.86 56.00 -12.51
CA GLN A 433 -1.56 54.94 -13.49
C GLN A 433 -1.18 55.65 -14.82
N PRO A 434 -0.72 54.99 -15.91
CA PRO A 434 -0.55 53.54 -16.13
C PRO A 434 0.72 53.10 -16.91
N ALA A 435 1.06 51.82 -16.82
CA ALA A 435 1.69 51.10 -17.93
C ALA A 435 1.27 49.63 -17.95
N THR A 436 0.87 49.17 -19.13
CA THR A 436 0.26 47.90 -19.49
C THR A 436 1.29 46.82 -19.80
N THR A 437 1.14 45.61 -19.25
CA THR A 437 1.50 44.34 -19.88
C THR A 437 0.60 43.20 -19.37
N SER A 438 0.12 42.38 -20.29
CA SER A 438 -0.94 41.38 -20.13
C SER A 438 -0.46 40.06 -19.52
N ALA A 439 -1.04 39.67 -18.37
CA ALA A 439 -0.85 38.36 -17.73
C ALA A 439 -2.16 37.50 -17.74
N PRO A 440 -2.08 36.16 -17.66
CA PRO A 440 -3.23 35.26 -17.82
C PRO A 440 -4.23 35.38 -16.67
N LYS A 441 -5.53 35.59 -16.97
CA LYS A 441 -6.60 35.81 -15.99
C LYS A 441 -6.73 34.66 -14.97
N LYS A 442 -6.31 34.92 -13.71
CA LYS A 442 -6.67 34.14 -12.49
C LYS A 442 -8.19 33.91 -12.47
N LYS A 443 -8.66 32.65 -12.42
CA LYS A 443 -10.10 32.33 -12.36
C LYS A 443 -10.69 32.88 -11.04
N ALA A 444 -11.53 33.90 -11.14
CA ALA A 444 -12.07 34.61 -9.99
C ALA A 444 -13.01 33.75 -9.12
N LYS A 445 -12.92 33.92 -7.80
CA LYS A 445 -13.73 33.19 -6.80
C LYS A 445 -15.23 33.42 -7.02
N PRO A 446 -16.08 32.36 -6.95
CA PRO A 446 -17.53 32.52 -7.02
C PRO A 446 -18.06 33.44 -5.92
N ALA A 447 -18.91 34.39 -6.29
CA ALA A 447 -19.56 35.28 -5.34
C ALA A 447 -20.48 34.50 -4.38
N LYS A 448 -20.75 35.08 -3.21
CA LYS A 448 -21.63 34.48 -2.21
C LYS A 448 -23.06 34.34 -2.76
N VAL A 449 -23.61 33.12 -2.66
CA VAL A 449 -24.93 32.81 -3.22
C VAL A 449 -26.04 33.39 -2.34
N SER A 450 -27.04 34.02 -2.98
CA SER A 450 -28.25 34.51 -2.32
C SER A 450 -29.44 33.58 -2.57
N VAL A 451 -29.89 32.92 -1.51
CA VAL A 451 -31.01 31.96 -1.56
C VAL A 451 -32.34 32.71 -1.51
N LYS A 452 -33.11 32.65 -2.60
CA LYS A 452 -34.44 33.30 -2.70
C LYS A 452 -35.51 32.54 -1.93
N LYS A 453 -35.59 31.22 -2.14
CA LYS A 453 -36.67 30.39 -1.60
C LYS A 453 -36.15 29.02 -1.17
N ALA A 454 -36.66 28.55 -0.04
CA ALA A 454 -36.51 27.19 0.46
C ALA A 454 -37.88 26.76 0.96
N THR A 455 -38.58 25.92 0.19
CA THR A 455 -39.98 25.61 0.44
C THR A 455 -40.17 24.11 0.52
N ASN A 456 -40.79 23.64 1.60
CA ASN A 456 -41.24 22.25 1.69
C ASN A 456 -42.33 22.02 0.63
N VAL A 457 -42.13 21.00 -0.21
CA VAL A 457 -43.04 20.58 -1.27
C VAL A 457 -43.50 19.14 -1.01
N LYS A 458 -44.49 18.66 -1.76
CA LYS A 458 -45.05 17.30 -1.63
C LYS A 458 -43.95 16.21 -1.67
N LYS A 459 -44.26 15.03 -1.14
CA LYS A 459 -43.37 13.85 -1.12
C LYS A 459 -42.07 14.08 -0.33
N LEU A 460 -42.18 14.61 0.89
CA LEU A 460 -41.07 14.77 1.82
C LEU A 460 -39.84 15.45 1.19
N SER A 461 -40.08 16.55 0.49
CA SER A 461 -39.07 17.21 -0.33
C SER A 461 -38.98 18.71 -0.02
N VAL A 462 -37.85 19.32 -0.34
CA VAL A 462 -37.65 20.78 -0.25
C VAL A 462 -37.10 21.29 -1.57
N LYS A 463 -37.83 22.22 -2.19
CA LYS A 463 -37.38 22.93 -3.39
C LYS A 463 -36.64 24.21 -2.99
N LEU A 464 -35.42 24.33 -3.46
CA LEU A 464 -34.53 25.48 -3.27
C LEU A 464 -34.42 26.26 -4.58
N ILE A 465 -34.46 27.59 -4.49
CA ILE A 465 -34.28 28.52 -5.61
C ILE A 465 -33.35 29.64 -5.15
N TRP A 466 -32.31 29.95 -5.92
CA TRP A 466 -31.33 30.99 -5.61
C TRP A 466 -31.01 31.86 -6.84
N LYS A 467 -30.36 33.01 -6.61
CA LYS A 467 -29.82 33.84 -7.70
C LYS A 467 -28.52 33.24 -8.22
N SER A 468 -28.23 33.42 -9.50
CA SER A 468 -26.92 33.09 -10.05
C SER A 468 -25.83 33.92 -9.35
N ALA A 469 -24.69 33.29 -9.07
CA ALA A 469 -23.53 33.96 -8.49
C ALA A 469 -22.50 34.26 -9.57
N LYS A 470 -21.93 35.48 -9.55
CA LYS A 470 -20.83 35.86 -10.44
C LYS A 470 -19.68 34.86 -10.28
N ASN A 471 -19.09 34.45 -11.40
CA ASN A 471 -18.01 33.46 -11.48
C ASN A 471 -18.38 32.06 -10.97
N ALA A 472 -19.65 31.70 -10.77
CA ALA A 472 -20.06 30.32 -10.45
C ALA A 472 -20.42 29.55 -11.73
N LYS A 473 -19.80 28.38 -11.95
CA LYS A 473 -20.16 27.46 -13.06
C LYS A 473 -21.13 26.35 -12.63
N LYS A 474 -21.12 26.00 -11.34
CA LYS A 474 -22.05 25.06 -10.70
C LYS A 474 -22.28 25.47 -9.25
N TYR A 475 -23.16 24.78 -8.55
CA TYR A 475 -23.54 25.05 -7.17
C TYR A 475 -23.51 23.77 -6.34
N GLN A 476 -23.06 23.87 -5.10
CA GLN A 476 -23.24 22.83 -4.09
C GLN A 476 -24.37 23.23 -3.15
N VAL A 477 -25.28 22.30 -2.93
CA VAL A 477 -26.39 22.39 -1.97
C VAL A 477 -26.07 21.43 -0.84
N GLN A 478 -25.92 21.94 0.38
CA GLN A 478 -25.71 21.13 1.57
C GLN A 478 -26.93 21.22 2.48
N TYR A 479 -27.34 20.09 3.06
CA TYR A 479 -28.46 20.01 3.99
C TYR A 479 -28.17 19.10 5.17
N SER A 480 -28.70 19.44 6.35
CA SER A 480 -28.43 18.75 7.62
C SER A 480 -29.58 18.92 8.62
N LEU A 481 -29.71 17.99 9.57
CA LEU A 481 -30.52 18.16 10.78
C LEU A 481 -29.85 19.09 11.80
N ASP A 482 -28.54 19.34 11.66
CA ASP A 482 -27.75 20.22 12.50
C ASP A 482 -27.55 21.60 11.86
N LYS A 483 -27.76 22.66 12.63
CA LYS A 483 -27.62 24.05 12.14
C LYS A 483 -26.15 24.40 11.80
N LYS A 484 -25.19 23.72 12.43
CA LYS A 484 -23.75 23.90 12.19
C LYS A 484 -23.24 22.99 11.06
N PHE A 485 -24.09 22.13 10.48
CA PHE A 485 -23.76 21.19 9.40
C PHE A 485 -22.63 20.22 9.77
N ARG A 486 -22.54 19.79 11.04
CA ARG A 486 -21.62 18.72 11.49
C ARG A 486 -21.94 17.40 10.80
N THR A 487 -20.97 16.50 10.64
CA THR A 487 -21.06 15.34 9.73
C THR A 487 -21.45 14.01 10.38
N ALA A 488 -21.51 13.92 11.71
CA ALA A 488 -21.91 12.68 12.40
C ALA A 488 -23.25 12.11 11.90
N LYS A 489 -23.39 10.77 11.90
CA LYS A 489 -24.54 10.01 11.36
C LYS A 489 -25.90 10.55 11.82
N LYS A 490 -26.00 10.99 13.09
CA LYS A 490 -27.19 11.60 13.70
C LYS A 490 -27.65 12.91 13.03
N TYR A 491 -26.74 13.66 12.41
CA TYR A 491 -27.03 14.94 11.75
C TYR A 491 -27.46 14.80 10.28
N LYS A 492 -27.26 13.63 9.66
CA LYS A 492 -27.66 13.33 8.27
C LYS A 492 -27.21 14.41 7.27
N THR A 493 -26.00 14.94 7.44
CA THR A 493 -25.46 16.00 6.59
C THR A 493 -25.08 15.43 5.22
N LYS A 494 -25.61 16.02 4.15
CA LYS A 494 -25.34 15.60 2.77
C LYS A 494 -25.10 16.81 1.88
N THR A 495 -24.24 16.65 0.87
CA THR A 495 -23.92 17.68 -0.13
C THR A 495 -24.19 17.14 -1.53
N VAL A 496 -24.86 17.94 -2.36
CA VAL A 496 -25.16 17.59 -3.76
C VAL A 496 -24.79 18.73 -4.69
N THR A 497 -24.42 18.43 -5.93
CA THR A 497 -23.97 19.42 -6.91
C THR A 497 -24.97 19.56 -8.06
N THR A 498 -25.21 20.79 -8.53
CA THR A 498 -26.07 21.08 -9.68
C THR A 498 -25.56 22.28 -10.49
N LYS A 499 -25.79 22.29 -11.80
CA LYS A 499 -25.55 23.48 -12.65
C LYS A 499 -26.71 24.47 -12.64
N LYS A 500 -27.92 24.02 -12.25
CA LYS A 500 -29.14 24.84 -12.23
C LYS A 500 -29.19 25.70 -10.95
N VAL A 501 -29.83 26.87 -11.02
CA VAL A 501 -30.10 27.74 -9.85
C VAL A 501 -31.32 27.30 -9.02
N THR A 502 -31.75 26.06 -9.22
CA THR A 502 -32.80 25.40 -8.45
C THR A 502 -32.44 23.93 -8.24
N TYR A 503 -32.84 23.39 -7.09
CA TYR A 503 -32.67 21.98 -6.77
C TYR A 503 -33.77 21.52 -5.80
N THR A 504 -34.23 20.28 -5.96
CA THR A 504 -35.21 19.67 -5.05
C THR A 504 -34.56 18.54 -4.30
N VAL A 505 -34.36 18.71 -2.99
CA VAL A 505 -33.90 17.66 -2.10
C VAL A 505 -35.08 16.75 -1.79
N LYS A 506 -34.96 15.45 -2.10
CA LYS A 506 -36.02 14.44 -1.93
C LYS A 506 -35.70 13.48 -0.77
N LYS A 507 -36.68 12.64 -0.40
CA LYS A 507 -36.55 11.58 0.61
C LYS A 507 -36.09 12.10 1.98
N LEU A 508 -36.61 13.25 2.41
CA LEU A 508 -36.32 13.81 3.74
C LEU A 508 -37.18 13.13 4.81
N THR A 509 -36.73 13.17 6.07
CA THR A 509 -37.49 12.54 7.16
C THR A 509 -38.67 13.43 7.58
N LYS A 510 -39.87 12.84 7.66
CA LYS A 510 -41.11 13.48 8.11
C LYS A 510 -40.94 14.06 9.53
N LYS A 511 -41.59 15.19 9.83
CA LYS A 511 -41.55 15.88 11.13
C LYS A 511 -40.15 16.32 11.59
N LYS A 512 -39.12 16.28 10.73
CA LYS A 512 -37.78 16.79 11.04
C LYS A 512 -37.57 18.20 10.49
N LYS A 513 -36.64 18.91 11.13
CA LYS A 513 -36.22 20.27 10.78
C LYS A 513 -34.85 20.18 10.11
N TYR A 514 -34.76 20.66 8.87
CA TYR A 514 -33.52 20.67 8.11
C TYR A 514 -33.01 22.10 7.90
N TYR A 515 -31.70 22.23 7.85
CA TYR A 515 -30.97 23.44 7.49
C TYR A 515 -30.33 23.24 6.12
N PHE A 516 -30.41 24.24 5.26
CA PHE A 516 -29.92 24.21 3.87
C PHE A 516 -28.99 25.39 3.62
N ARG A 517 -27.81 25.16 3.03
CA ARG A 517 -26.90 26.23 2.57
C ARG A 517 -26.37 25.92 1.17
N ILE A 518 -26.07 26.96 0.41
CA ILE A 518 -25.66 26.85 -1.00
C ILE A 518 -24.39 27.65 -1.22
N ARG A 519 -23.44 27.13 -2.01
CA ARG A 519 -22.26 27.87 -2.48
C ARG A 519 -22.04 27.72 -3.98
N GLY A 520 -21.49 28.76 -4.61
CA GLY A 520 -21.07 28.71 -6.01
C GLY A 520 -19.74 27.98 -6.14
N VAL A 521 -19.53 27.30 -7.26
CA VAL A 521 -18.34 26.51 -7.55
C VAL A 521 -17.91 26.77 -8.98
N ASN A 522 -16.62 27.01 -9.20
CA ASN A 522 -16.03 27.19 -10.52
C ASN A 522 -14.69 26.48 -10.59
N GLY A 523 -14.67 25.30 -11.22
CA GLY A 523 -13.53 24.39 -11.12
C GLY A 523 -13.30 23.97 -9.66
N LYS A 524 -12.07 24.18 -9.19
CA LYS A 524 -11.63 23.93 -7.81
C LYS A 524 -11.88 25.13 -6.86
N THR A 525 -12.46 26.24 -7.35
CA THR A 525 -12.70 27.43 -6.53
C THR A 525 -14.14 27.44 -5.99
N TYR A 526 -14.26 27.55 -4.67
CA TYR A 526 -15.54 27.55 -3.95
C TYR A 526 -15.86 28.95 -3.39
N GLY A 527 -17.07 29.43 -3.62
CA GLY A 527 -17.61 30.61 -2.96
C GLY A 527 -17.97 30.34 -1.51
N SER A 528 -18.15 31.40 -0.73
CA SER A 528 -18.64 31.28 0.65
C SER A 528 -20.05 30.69 0.68
N TRP A 529 -20.34 29.88 1.70
CA TRP A 529 -21.69 29.37 1.94
C TRP A 529 -22.68 30.52 2.16
N SER A 530 -23.89 30.37 1.60
CA SER A 530 -25.01 31.25 1.88
C SER A 530 -25.40 31.19 3.36
N LYS A 531 -26.17 32.19 3.82
CA LYS A 531 -26.89 32.05 5.10
C LYS A 531 -27.78 30.79 5.03
N ALA A 532 -27.78 30.01 6.11
CA ALA A 532 -28.56 28.78 6.17
C ALA A 532 -30.07 29.10 6.20
N LYS A 533 -30.85 28.38 5.41
CA LYS A 533 -32.32 28.42 5.43
C LYS A 533 -32.84 27.21 6.20
N LYS A 534 -33.74 27.45 7.14
CA LYS A 534 -34.38 26.43 7.98
C LYS A 534 -35.74 26.07 7.40
N VAL A 535 -36.02 24.79 7.19
CA VAL A 535 -37.32 24.29 6.72
C VAL A 535 -37.74 23.07 7.53
N SER A 536 -38.96 23.07 8.06
CA SER A 536 -39.57 21.91 8.70
C SER A 536 -40.34 21.08 7.67
N ILE A 537 -40.14 19.76 7.65
CA ILE A 537 -40.79 18.86 6.70
C ILE A 537 -42.19 18.51 7.22
N LYS A 538 -43.20 19.15 6.62
CA LYS A 538 -44.62 18.83 6.82
C LYS A 538 -45.00 17.67 5.89
N LYS A 539 -46.05 16.93 6.29
CA LYS A 539 -46.46 15.58 5.86
C LYS A 539 -45.81 15.00 4.61
#